data_AF-A0A1B9YYD6-F1
#
_entry.id   AF-A0A1B9YYD6-F1
#
_cell.length_a   1.000
_cell.length_b   1.000
_cell.length_c   1.000
_cell.angle_alpha   90.00
_cell.angle_beta   90.00
_cell.angle_gamma   90.00
#
_symmetry.space_group_name_H-M   'P 1'
#
loop_
_entity.id
_entity.type
_entity.pdbx_description
1 polymer ?
#
loop_
_entity_poly.entity_id
_entity_poly.type
_entity_poly.pdbx_seq_one_letter_code
_entity_poly.pdbx_strand_id
1 'polypeptide(L)'
;MEEPMVKRAITLGGGGPAAGLHIGVLEAIAAADIKPKITFDVWGLSCIGARVGIVYNQFGDDVENKDRAELTYQFFKNGVFREDELCALSDKHRLRTGLTQAT
;
A
#
# COMPACT_ATOMS: atom_id res chain seq x y z
N MET A 1 18.71 -29.88 -19.12
CA MET A 1 18.69 -29.48 -17.70
C MET A 1 17.86 -28.21 -17.67
N GLU A 2 16.76 -28.21 -16.94
CA GLU A 2 15.94 -27.01 -16.75
C GLU A 2 16.77 -26.02 -15.92
N GLU A 3 16.91 -24.77 -16.38
CA GLU A 3 17.69 -23.78 -15.62
C GLU A 3 17.00 -23.51 -14.29
N PRO A 4 17.76 -23.41 -13.17
CA PRO A 4 17.17 -23.20 -11.86
C PRO A 4 16.41 -21.87 -11.82
N MET A 5 15.12 -21.91 -11.48
CA MET A 5 14.34 -20.69 -11.31
C MET A 5 14.99 -19.77 -10.28
N VAL A 6 15.30 -18.55 -10.70
CA VAL A 6 15.85 -17.51 -9.81
C VAL A 6 14.79 -17.13 -8.78
N LYS A 7 15.10 -17.36 -7.50
CA LYS A 7 14.26 -16.92 -6.38
C LYS A 7 14.22 -15.41 -6.31
N ARG A 8 13.04 -14.83 -6.08
CA ARG A 8 12.82 -13.38 -6.03
C ARG A 8 12.41 -12.94 -4.63
N ALA A 9 12.97 -11.81 -4.19
CA ALA A 9 12.64 -11.20 -2.92
C ALA A 9 12.06 -9.80 -3.12
N ILE A 10 11.11 -9.42 -2.29
CA ILE A 10 10.60 -8.06 -2.17
C ILE A 10 10.78 -7.57 -0.74
N THR A 11 11.09 -6.28 -0.57
CA THR A 11 11.22 -5.63 0.73
C THR A 11 10.25 -4.46 0.86
N LEU A 12 9.36 -4.51 1.85
CA LEU A 12 8.43 -3.43 2.18
C LEU A 12 8.86 -2.76 3.49
N GLY A 13 9.39 -1.55 3.36
CA GLY A 13 9.89 -0.75 4.47
C GLY A 13 8.81 -0.17 5.40
N GLY A 14 9.23 0.33 6.55
CA GLY A 14 8.37 1.07 7.48
C GLY A 14 8.06 2.51 7.04
N GLY A 15 7.39 3.26 7.92
CA GLY A 15 7.01 4.65 7.68
C GLY A 15 5.53 4.78 7.34
N GLY A 16 4.66 4.87 8.37
CA GLY A 16 3.19 4.76 8.29
C GLY A 16 2.52 5.22 6.98
N PRO A 17 2.73 6.46 6.51
CA PRO A 17 2.13 6.96 5.27
C PRO A 17 2.52 6.19 3.99
N ALA A 18 3.66 5.49 4.00
CA ALA A 18 4.18 4.72 2.86
C ALA A 18 3.37 3.47 2.52
N ALA A 19 2.36 3.10 3.32
CA ALA A 19 1.45 1.99 3.01
C ALA A 19 0.85 2.10 1.60
N GLY A 20 0.40 3.30 1.21
CA GLY A 20 -0.16 3.53 -0.13
C GLY A 20 0.85 3.29 -1.25
N LEU A 21 2.13 3.65 -1.04
CA LEU A 21 3.20 3.42 -2.02
C LEU A 21 3.47 1.93 -2.20
N HIS A 22 3.54 1.16 -1.11
CA HIS A 22 3.72 -0.29 -1.16
C HIS A 22 2.58 -0.97 -1.93
N ILE A 23 1.34 -0.57 -1.65
CA ILE A 23 0.15 -1.11 -2.32
C ILE A 23 0.18 -0.80 -3.82
N GLY A 24 0.49 0.45 -4.20
CA GLY A 24 0.59 0.84 -5.61
C GLY A 24 1.69 0.11 -6.38
N VAL A 25 2.84 -0.19 -5.74
CA VAL A 25 3.89 -1.01 -6.35
C VAL A 25 3.39 -2.44 -6.59
N LEU A 26 2.70 -3.05 -5.61
CA LEU A 26 2.14 -4.40 -5.76
C LEU A 26 1.07 -4.46 -6.85
N GLU A 27 0.22 -3.43 -6.95
CA GLU A 27 -0.76 -3.28 -8.02
C GLU A 27 -0.09 -3.18 -9.40
N ALA A 28 0.92 -2.32 -9.53
CA ALA A 28 1.65 -2.14 -10.79
C ALA A 28 2.35 -3.44 -11.23
N ILE A 29 2.98 -4.17 -10.30
CA ILE A 29 3.60 -5.46 -10.58
C ILE A 29 2.55 -6.49 -11.00
N ALA A 30 1.38 -6.51 -10.35
CA ALA A 30 0.31 -7.45 -10.65
C ALA A 30 -0.38 -7.16 -12.00
N ALA A 31 -0.47 -5.89 -12.39
CA ALA A 31 -1.07 -5.45 -13.65
C ALA A 31 -0.11 -5.54 -14.85
N ALA A 32 1.20 -5.61 -14.60
CA ALA A 32 2.19 -5.70 -15.66
C ALA A 32 2.05 -7.04 -16.41
N ASP A 33 1.84 -6.99 -17.73
CA ASP A 33 1.82 -8.17 -18.60
C ASP A 33 3.27 -8.65 -18.89
N ILE A 34 3.98 -9.02 -17.83
CA ILE A 34 5.34 -9.56 -17.87
C ILE A 34 5.25 -11.08 -17.85
N LYS A 35 5.93 -11.74 -18.79
CA LYS A 35 6.04 -13.20 -18.87
C LYS A 35 7.49 -13.63 -18.59
N PRO A 36 7.74 -14.46 -17.56
CA PRO A 36 6.78 -15.00 -16.59
C PRO A 36 6.23 -13.93 -15.61
N LYS A 37 5.03 -14.16 -15.07
CA LYS A 37 4.44 -13.30 -14.01
C LYS A 37 5.45 -13.15 -12.88
N ILE A 38 5.65 -11.92 -12.40
CA ILE A 38 6.54 -11.68 -11.27
C ILE A 38 5.87 -12.19 -10.01
N THR A 39 6.52 -13.15 -9.37
CA THR A 39 6.18 -13.67 -8.05
C THR A 39 7.38 -13.52 -7.11
N PHE A 40 7.11 -13.49 -5.81
CA PHE A 40 8.14 -13.32 -4.79
C PHE A 40 8.09 -14.49 -3.80
N ASP A 41 9.23 -15.15 -3.63
CA ASP A 41 9.41 -16.27 -2.70
C ASP A 41 9.73 -15.78 -1.29
N VAL A 42 10.33 -14.59 -1.18
CA VAL A 42 10.82 -14.04 0.08
C VAL A 42 10.27 -12.63 0.27
N TRP A 43 9.70 -12.38 1.45
CA TRP A 43 9.15 -11.09 1.84
C TRP A 43 9.90 -10.54 3.05
N GLY A 44 10.68 -9.48 2.83
CA GLY A 44 11.32 -8.72 3.90
C GLY A 44 10.43 -7.58 4.35
N LEU A 45 9.89 -7.66 5.56
CA LEU A 45 8.79 -6.81 6.00
C LEU A 45 9.11 -6.06 7.29
N SER A 46 8.73 -4.77 7.38
CA SER A 46 8.90 -3.99 8.61
C SER A 46 7.76 -2.99 8.85
N CYS A 47 7.38 -2.76 10.13
CA CYS A 47 6.39 -1.76 10.56
C CYS A 47 5.11 -1.79 9.69
N ILE A 48 4.82 -0.71 8.94
CA ILE A 48 3.64 -0.65 8.07
C ILE A 48 3.76 -1.55 6.84
N GLY A 49 4.97 -1.72 6.30
CA GLY A 49 5.25 -2.66 5.24
C GLY A 49 4.94 -4.10 5.65
N ALA A 50 5.13 -4.45 6.93
CA ALA A 50 4.68 -5.74 7.46
C ALA A 50 3.17 -5.89 7.48
N ARG A 51 2.43 -4.84 7.86
CA ARG A 51 0.97 -4.88 7.79
C ARG A 51 0.49 -5.04 6.33
N VAL A 52 1.09 -4.31 5.38
CA VAL A 52 0.75 -4.44 3.95
C VAL A 52 1.06 -5.85 3.45
N GLY A 53 2.27 -6.35 3.69
CA GLY A 53 2.69 -7.67 3.22
C GLY A 53 1.86 -8.82 3.80
N ILE A 54 1.51 -8.76 5.09
CA ILE A 54 0.67 -9.78 5.72
C ILE A 54 -0.74 -9.77 5.11
N VAL A 55 -1.36 -8.59 4.98
CA VAL A 55 -2.71 -8.47 4.40
C VAL A 55 -2.73 -8.93 2.95
N TYR A 56 -1.70 -8.60 2.16
CA TYR A 56 -1.60 -9.03 0.77
C TYR A 56 -1.46 -10.55 0.60
N ASN A 57 -0.71 -11.22 1.49
CA ASN A 57 -0.42 -12.65 1.38
C ASN A 57 -1.42 -13.56 2.12
N GLN A 58 -2.35 -13.02 2.91
CA GLN A 58 -3.34 -13.84 3.63
C GLN A 58 -4.42 -14.44 2.71
N PHE A 59 -4.57 -13.90 1.50
CA PHE A 59 -5.52 -14.39 0.52
C PHE A 59 -4.98 -15.66 -0.14
N GLY A 60 -5.85 -16.67 -0.28
CA GLY A 60 -5.49 -17.97 -0.82
C GLY A 60 -5.04 -17.93 -2.29
N ASP A 61 -4.55 -19.07 -2.78
CA ASP A 61 -4.07 -19.23 -4.16
C ASP A 61 -5.18 -19.11 -5.21
N ASP A 62 -6.44 -19.12 -4.79
CA ASP A 62 -7.62 -18.87 -5.60
C ASP A 62 -7.82 -17.38 -5.95
N VAL A 63 -7.10 -16.47 -5.27
CA VAL A 63 -7.17 -15.02 -5.52
C VAL A 63 -5.97 -14.58 -6.36
N GLU A 64 -6.24 -14.01 -7.54
CA GLU A 64 -5.20 -13.46 -8.42
C GLU A 64 -4.50 -12.25 -7.79
N ASN A 65 -3.21 -12.07 -8.09
CA ASN A 65 -2.39 -10.98 -7.52
C ASN A 65 -3.01 -9.58 -7.69
N LYS A 66 -3.69 -9.32 -8.82
CA LYS A 66 -4.39 -8.04 -9.05
C LYS A 66 -5.49 -7.80 -8.02
N ASP A 67 -6.21 -8.86 -7.66
CA ASP A 67 -7.34 -8.80 -6.73
C ASP A 67 -6.80 -8.74 -5.29
N ARG A 68 -5.66 -9.39 -5.01
CA ARG A 68 -4.94 -9.25 -3.72
C ARG A 68 -4.54 -7.80 -3.45
N ALA A 69 -4.04 -7.08 -4.46
CA ALA A 69 -3.66 -5.68 -4.33
C ALA A 69 -4.88 -4.80 -3.99
N GLU A 70 -5.98 -4.98 -4.71
CA GLU A 70 -7.22 -4.24 -4.48
C GLU A 70 -7.84 -4.55 -3.11
N LEU A 71 -7.92 -5.82 -2.71
CA LEU A 71 -8.43 -6.22 -1.39
C LEU A 71 -7.55 -5.64 -0.26
N THR A 72 -6.24 -5.59 -0.46
CA THR A 72 -5.31 -4.93 0.47
C THR A 72 -5.60 -3.43 0.55
N TYR A 73 -5.79 -2.77 -0.59
CA TYR A 73 -6.18 -1.37 -0.62
C TYR A 73 -7.47 -1.11 0.17
N GLN A 74 -8.52 -1.91 -0.06
CA GLN A 74 -9.80 -1.77 0.65
C GLN A 74 -9.65 -1.97 2.16
N PHE A 75 -8.84 -2.93 2.60
CA PHE A 75 -8.54 -3.11 4.03
C PHE A 75 -7.93 -1.84 4.64
N PHE A 76 -6.93 -1.25 3.97
CA PHE A 76 -6.27 -0.05 4.47
C PHE A 76 -7.19 1.18 4.41
N LYS A 77 -7.92 1.36 3.31
CA LYS A 77 -8.89 2.45 3.14
C LYS A 77 -9.97 2.44 4.23
N ASN A 78 -10.50 1.27 4.56
CA ASN A 78 -11.63 1.15 5.48
C ASN A 78 -11.22 1.06 6.97
N GLY A 79 -9.98 0.68 7.27
CA GLY A 79 -9.55 0.38 8.64
C GLY A 79 -8.30 1.10 9.14
N VAL A 80 -7.48 1.67 8.25
CA VAL A 80 -6.13 2.17 8.61
C VAL A 80 -5.94 3.63 8.21
N PHE A 81 -6.29 3.99 6.98
CA PHE A 81 -6.16 5.35 6.49
C PHE A 81 -7.10 6.27 7.26
N ARG A 82 -6.58 7.45 7.59
CA ARG A 82 -7.31 8.52 8.26
C ARG A 82 -7.36 9.69 7.30
N GLU A 83 -8.53 10.30 7.20
CA GLU A 83 -8.65 11.57 6.54
C GLU A 83 -7.81 12.60 7.30
N ASP A 84 -7.14 13.47 6.55
CA ASP A 84 -6.39 14.56 7.14
C ASP A 84 -7.37 15.67 7.57
N GLU A 85 -7.89 15.55 8.80
CA GLU A 85 -8.80 16.53 9.37
C GLU A 85 -8.11 17.86 9.76
N LEU A 86 -6.77 17.94 9.73
CA LEU A 86 -6.02 19.10 10.20
C LEU A 86 -6.25 20.34 9.33
N CYS A 87 -6.36 20.18 8.00
CA CYS A 87 -6.72 21.30 7.11
C CYS A 87 -8.15 21.79 7.38
N ALA A 88 -9.11 20.88 7.57
CA ALA A 88 -10.51 21.22 7.81
C ALA A 88 -10.74 21.92 9.15
N LEU A 89 -9.97 21.56 10.18
CA LEU A 89 -9.96 22.26 11.47
C LEU A 89 -9.26 23.61 11.39
N SER A 90 -8.18 23.74 10.62
CA SER A 90 -7.50 25.01 10.40
C SER A 90 -8.42 26.02 9.70
N ASP A 91 -9.20 25.59 8.72
CA ASP A 91 -10.18 26.44 8.02
C ASP A 91 -11.35 26.82 8.92
N LYS A 92 -11.89 25.87 9.71
CA LYS A 92 -12.93 26.17 10.70
C LYS A 92 -12.43 27.09 11.81
N HIS A 93 -11.18 26.95 12.24
CA HIS A 93 -10.56 27.84 13.22
C HIS A 93 -10.31 29.23 12.61
N ARG A 94 -9.83 29.32 11.36
CA ARG A 94 -9.60 30.56 10.62
C ARG A 94 -10.91 31.31 10.31
N LEU A 95 -11.98 30.58 10.01
CA LEU A 95 -13.34 31.12 9.86
C LEU A 95 -13.94 31.55 11.21
N ARG A 96 -13.61 30.88 12.32
CA ARG A 96 -14.05 31.27 13.67
C ARG A 96 -13.29 32.45 14.25
N THR A 97 -12.01 32.62 13.93
CA THR A 97 -11.16 33.68 14.49
C THR A 97 -11.10 34.94 13.63
N GLY A 98 -11.77 34.96 12.46
CA GLY A 98 -11.89 36.16 11.63
C GLY A 98 -10.57 36.67 11.04
N LEU A 99 -9.51 35.86 11.05
CA LEU A 99 -8.22 36.20 10.43
C LEU A 99 -8.28 35.99 8.91
N THR A 100 -8.95 36.90 8.22
CA THR A 100 -8.63 37.20 6.82
C THR A 100 -7.25 37.84 6.80
N GLN A 101 -6.29 37.22 6.10
CA GLN A 101 -4.96 37.78 5.91
C GLN A 101 -5.09 39.19 5.30
N ALA A 102 -4.60 40.19 6.04
CA ALA A 102 -4.25 41.48 5.47
C ALA A 102 -3.11 41.24 4.46
N THR A 103 -3.38 41.55 3.20
CA THR A 103 -2.38 41.67 2.13
C THR A 103 -1.40 42.80 2.41
#